data_AF-A0AAD1M554-F1
#
_entry.id   AF-A0AAD1M554-F1
#
_cell.length_a   1.000
_cell.length_b   1.000
_cell.length_c   1.000
_cell.angle_alpha   90.00
_cell.angle_beta   90.00
_cell.angle_gamma   90.00
#
_symmetry.space_group_name_H-M   'P 1'
#
loop_
_entity.id
_entity.type
_entity.pdbx_description
1 polymer ?
#
loop_
_entity_poly.entity_id
_entity_poly.type
_entity_poly.pdbx_seq_one_letter_code
_entity_poly.pdbx_strand_id
1 'polypeptide(L)'
;MSIFEVPENPSDPEAAALELIVRLPQDLLGKTWPPLDVLQELTAALEIAGAFTGMSWHDAKHAAVAIIVDAVNSDDAVPSLCQRAERAVTGTDGMTWDDPAAMARALTTGAKVLAA
;
A
#
# COMPACT_ATOMS: atom_id res chain seq x y z
N MET A 1 -4.29 1.38 25.02
CA MET A 1 -4.26 1.14 23.56
C MET A 1 -3.87 2.46 22.93
N SER A 2 -2.66 2.53 22.35
CA SER A 2 -2.19 3.76 21.70
C SER A 2 -2.87 3.84 20.34
N ILE A 3 -3.50 4.99 20.04
CA ILE A 3 -4.01 5.28 18.69
C ILE A 3 -2.77 5.54 17.82
N PHE A 4 -2.67 4.86 16.68
CA PHE A 4 -1.63 5.18 15.70
C PHE A 4 -2.01 6.48 14.99
N GLU A 5 -1.13 7.48 15.02
CA GLU A 5 -1.31 8.73 14.28
C GLU A 5 -0.58 8.62 12.94
N VAL A 6 -1.34 8.76 11.86
CA VAL A 6 -0.77 8.82 10.51
C VAL A 6 0.00 10.13 10.37
N PRO A 7 1.30 10.12 10.03
CA PRO A 7 2.08 11.34 9.93
C PRO A 7 1.57 12.24 8.81
N GLU A 8 1.59 13.56 9.01
CA GLU A 8 1.20 14.51 7.97
C GLU A 8 2.24 14.65 6.87
N ASN A 9 3.53 14.66 7.23
CA ASN A 9 4.65 14.80 6.31
C ASN A 9 5.93 14.12 6.86
N PRO A 10 6.04 12.79 6.74
CA PRO A 10 7.19 12.04 7.23
C PRO A 10 8.46 12.40 6.44
N SER A 11 9.61 12.46 7.13
CA SER A 11 10.92 12.67 6.48
C SER A 11 11.36 11.47 5.64
N ASP A 12 10.78 10.30 5.90
CA ASP A 12 10.94 9.07 5.12
C ASP A 12 9.55 8.52 4.75
N PRO A 13 9.04 8.88 3.56
CA PRO A 13 7.75 8.40 3.06
C PRO A 13 7.65 6.88 2.90
N GLU A 14 8.75 6.23 2.53
CA GLU A 14 8.80 4.78 2.28
C GLU A 14 8.67 4.01 3.59
N ALA A 15 9.49 4.35 4.58
CA ALA A 15 9.39 3.74 5.91
C ALA A 15 8.01 3.99 6.55
N ALA A 16 7.47 5.21 6.43
CA ALA A 16 6.15 5.54 6.97
C ALA A 16 5.01 4.75 6.28
N ALA A 17 5.13 4.49 4.97
CA ALA A 17 4.14 3.71 4.22
C ALA A 17 4.16 2.22 4.62
N LEU A 18 5.34 1.65 4.86
CA LEU A 18 5.48 0.29 5.39
C LEU A 18 4.92 0.19 6.81
N GLU A 19 5.27 1.13 7.69
CA GLU A 19 4.75 1.16 9.05
C GLU A 19 3.22 1.29 9.07
N LEU A 20 2.64 2.06 8.14
CA LEU A 20 1.20 2.21 7.99
C LEU A 20 0.50 0.87 7.73
N ILE A 21 1.08 -0.04 6.95
CA ILE A 21 0.50 -1.37 6.68
C ILE A 21 0.40 -2.20 7.98
N VAL A 22 1.44 -2.14 8.82
CA VAL A 22 1.51 -2.88 10.08
C VAL A 22 0.61 -2.28 11.15
N ARG A 23 0.58 -0.94 11.22
CA ARG A 23 -0.08 -0.19 12.30
C ARG A 23 -1.46 0.33 11.95
N LEU A 24 -1.94 0.09 10.73
CA LEU A 24 -3.30 0.46 10.36
C LEU A 24 -4.25 -0.10 11.43
N PRO A 25 -5.07 0.74 12.08
CA PRO A 25 -5.89 0.30 13.19
C PRO A 25 -6.79 -0.87 12.77
N GLN A 26 -6.72 -1.99 13.49
CA GLN A 26 -7.68 -3.10 13.37
C GLN A 26 -9.13 -2.58 13.49
N ASP A 27 -9.32 -1.48 14.23
CA ASP A 27 -10.60 -0.79 14.41
C ASP A 27 -11.20 -0.24 13.11
N LEU A 28 -10.38 0.06 12.09
CA LEU A 28 -10.87 0.51 10.78
C LEU A 28 -11.41 -0.62 9.92
N LEU A 29 -10.97 -1.87 10.14
CA LEU A 29 -11.17 -2.98 9.19
C LEU A 29 -11.70 -4.28 9.82
N GLY A 30 -11.93 -4.31 11.14
CA GLY A 30 -12.67 -5.37 11.83
C GLY A 30 -11.90 -6.66 12.07
N LYS A 31 -12.63 -7.76 12.35
CA LYS A 31 -12.09 -9.07 12.79
C LYS A 31 -11.37 -9.88 11.71
N THR A 32 -11.35 -9.39 10.48
CA THR A 32 -10.74 -10.04 9.30
C THR A 32 -9.32 -9.55 9.03
N TRP A 33 -8.73 -8.78 9.94
CA TRP A 33 -7.36 -8.27 9.78
C TRP A 33 -6.32 -9.40 9.90
N PRO A 34 -5.29 -9.43 9.04
CA PRO A 34 -4.24 -10.42 9.14
C PRO A 34 -3.49 -10.36 10.48
N PRO A 35 -2.95 -11.50 10.94
CA PRO A 35 -1.99 -11.54 12.03
C PRO A 35 -0.79 -10.60 11.81
N LEU A 36 -0.20 -10.08 12.90
CA LEU A 36 0.88 -9.10 12.84
C LEU A 36 2.12 -9.61 12.08
N ASP A 37 2.48 -10.87 12.27
CA ASP A 37 3.57 -11.55 11.58
C ASP A 37 3.36 -11.58 10.06
N VAL A 38 2.13 -11.88 9.60
CA VAL A 38 1.79 -11.84 8.17
C VAL A 38 1.96 -10.42 7.60
N LEU A 39 1.56 -9.39 8.34
CA LEU A 39 1.75 -7.99 7.93
C LEU A 39 3.23 -7.63 7.86
N GLN A 40 4.02 -8.08 8.84
CA GLN A 40 5.47 -7.84 8.86
C GLN A 40 6.17 -8.52 7.68
N GLU A 41 5.80 -9.77 7.36
CA GLU A 41 6.32 -10.48 6.18
C GLU A 41 5.96 -9.76 4.88
N LEU A 42 4.71 -9.31 4.73
CA LEU A 42 4.30 -8.49 3.59
C LEU A 42 5.14 -7.22 3.47
N THR A 43 5.33 -6.48 4.57
CA THR A 43 6.13 -5.25 4.53
C THR A 43 7.60 -5.52 4.21
N ALA A 44 8.19 -6.60 4.73
CA ALA A 44 9.55 -6.98 4.40
C ALA A 44 9.69 -7.30 2.90
N ALA A 45 8.72 -8.01 2.31
CA ALA A 45 8.71 -8.31 0.89
C ALA A 45 8.55 -7.04 0.02
N LEU A 46 7.69 -6.10 0.43
CA LEU A 46 7.52 -4.81 -0.24
C LEU A 46 8.77 -3.92 -0.15
N GLU A 47 9.44 -3.92 1.00
CA GLU A 47 10.71 -3.20 1.23
C GLU A 47 11.82 -3.75 0.32
N ILE A 48 12.01 -5.08 0.31
CA ILE A 48 12.98 -5.75 -0.57
C ILE A 48 12.71 -5.43 -2.04
N ALA A 49 11.44 -5.37 -2.42
CA ALA A 49 11.03 -5.07 -3.78
C ALA A 49 11.11 -3.56 -4.14
N GLY A 50 11.41 -2.69 -3.18
CA GLY A 50 11.46 -1.23 -3.39
C GLY A 50 10.11 -0.65 -3.83
N ALA A 51 9.00 -1.17 -3.27
CA ALA A 51 7.66 -0.84 -3.73
C ALA A 51 7.36 0.66 -3.64
N PHE A 52 7.88 1.36 -2.63
CA PHE A 52 7.62 2.79 -2.37
C PHE A 52 8.82 3.70 -2.65
N THR A 53 9.89 3.15 -3.23
CA THR A 53 11.13 3.89 -3.45
C THR A 53 10.90 5.14 -4.30
N GLY A 54 11.31 6.28 -3.75
CA GLY A 54 11.26 7.60 -4.40
C GLY A 54 9.86 8.23 -4.49
N MET A 55 8.84 7.65 -3.86
CA MET A 55 7.49 8.20 -3.86
C MET A 55 7.34 9.38 -2.89
N SER A 56 6.44 10.31 -3.23
CA SER A 56 5.95 11.28 -2.25
C SER A 56 5.17 10.58 -1.14
N TRP A 57 5.02 11.23 0.02
CA TRP A 57 4.16 10.69 1.06
C TRP A 57 2.70 10.54 0.62
N HIS A 58 2.19 11.49 -0.16
CA HIS A 58 0.83 11.41 -0.71
C HIS A 58 0.61 10.11 -1.47
N ASP A 59 1.50 9.79 -2.41
CA ASP A 59 1.36 8.61 -3.25
C ASP A 59 1.69 7.32 -2.47
N ALA A 60 2.77 7.31 -1.68
CA ALA A 60 3.19 6.15 -0.90
C ALA A 60 2.11 5.70 0.09
N LYS A 61 1.47 6.65 0.78
CA LYS A 61 0.35 6.39 1.69
C LYS A 61 -0.81 5.72 0.97
N HIS A 62 -1.23 6.24 -0.18
CA HIS A 62 -2.35 5.67 -0.93
C HIS A 62 -2.02 4.30 -1.52
N ALA A 63 -0.79 4.11 -1.99
CA ALA A 63 -0.32 2.81 -2.49
C ALA A 63 -0.32 1.76 -1.38
N ALA A 64 0.23 2.08 -0.20
CA ALA A 64 0.24 1.19 0.96
C ALA A 64 -1.19 0.78 1.38
N VAL A 65 -2.10 1.75 1.47
CA VAL A 65 -3.52 1.48 1.80
C VAL A 65 -4.17 0.60 0.74
N ALA A 66 -3.97 0.89 -0.56
CA ALA A 66 -4.54 0.08 -1.63
C ALA A 66 -4.04 -1.37 -1.60
N ILE A 67 -2.73 -1.57 -1.40
CA ILE A 67 -2.12 -2.90 -1.32
C ILE A 67 -2.72 -3.70 -0.17
N ILE A 68 -2.76 -3.15 1.05
CA ILE A 68 -3.28 -3.92 2.19
C ILE A 68 -4.78 -4.13 2.12
N VAL A 69 -5.55 -3.13 1.65
CA VAL A 69 -7.00 -3.27 1.50
C VAL A 69 -7.35 -4.34 0.47
N ASP A 70 -6.68 -4.36 -0.69
CA ASP A 70 -6.92 -5.37 -1.70
C ASP A 70 -6.43 -6.75 -1.23
N ALA A 71 -5.28 -6.84 -0.57
CA ALA A 71 -4.77 -8.10 -0.01
C ALA A 71 -5.70 -8.73 1.05
N VAL A 72 -6.43 -7.89 1.81
CA VAL A 72 -7.31 -8.36 2.89
C VAL A 72 -8.75 -8.60 2.43
N ASN A 73 -9.26 -7.78 1.51
CA ASN A 73 -10.69 -7.76 1.19
C ASN A 73 -11.04 -8.23 -0.22
N SER A 74 -10.05 -8.41 -1.11
CA SER A 74 -10.31 -8.87 -2.47
C SER A 74 -10.11 -10.37 -2.57
N ASP A 75 -11.13 -11.07 -3.09
CA ASP A 75 -10.99 -12.47 -3.49
C ASP A 75 -9.88 -12.65 -4.55
N ASP A 76 -9.58 -11.60 -5.33
CA ASP A 76 -8.58 -11.54 -6.39
C ASP A 76 -7.74 -10.24 -6.30
N ALA A 77 -6.90 -10.13 -5.27
CA ALA A 77 -6.08 -8.95 -5.00
C ALA A 77 -5.13 -8.56 -6.17
N VAL A 78 -4.55 -9.55 -6.85
CA VAL A 78 -3.59 -9.33 -7.94
C VAL A 78 -4.22 -8.62 -9.15
N PRO A 79 -5.33 -9.14 -9.75
CA PRO A 79 -6.06 -8.41 -10.78
C PRO A 79 -6.52 -7.01 -10.35
N SER A 80 -6.98 -6.85 -9.10
CA SER A 80 -7.43 -5.55 -8.58
C SER A 80 -6.31 -4.51 -8.58
N LEU A 81 -5.13 -4.87 -8.04
CA LEU A 81 -3.97 -3.98 -8.00
C LEU A 81 -3.46 -3.62 -9.40
N CYS A 82 -3.43 -4.60 -10.32
CA CYS A 82 -3.06 -4.34 -11.72
C CYS A 82 -4.05 -3.37 -12.39
N GLN A 83 -5.35 -3.52 -12.14
CA GLN A 83 -6.35 -2.60 -12.69
C GLN A 83 -6.20 -1.19 -12.11
N ARG A 84 -5.93 -1.05 -10.81
CA ARG A 84 -5.66 0.26 -10.20
C ARG A 84 -4.39 0.89 -10.80
N ALA A 85 -3.34 0.10 -11.06
CA ALA A 85 -2.13 0.59 -11.71
C ALA A 85 -2.41 1.16 -13.10
N GLU A 86 -3.23 0.47 -13.91
CA GLU A 86 -3.66 0.95 -15.21
C GLU A 86 -4.46 2.26 -15.10
N ARG A 87 -5.37 2.36 -14.13
CA ARG A 87 -6.17 3.57 -13.91
C ARG A 87 -5.32 4.76 -13.49
N ALA A 88 -4.30 4.54 -12.67
CA ALA A 88 -3.35 5.59 -12.28
C ALA A 88 -2.63 6.16 -13.51
N VAL A 89 -2.10 5.32 -14.40
CA VAL A 89 -1.42 5.78 -15.62
C VAL A 89 -2.36 6.47 -16.61
N THR A 90 -3.58 5.96 -16.75
CA THR A 90 -4.58 6.51 -17.68
C THR A 90 -5.33 7.72 -17.12
N GLY A 91 -5.16 8.03 -15.82
CA GLY A 91 -5.87 9.12 -15.14
C GLY A 91 -7.37 8.87 -14.98
N THR A 92 -7.80 7.60 -14.98
CA THR A 92 -9.22 7.22 -14.95
C THR A 92 -9.75 6.84 -13.56
N ASP A 93 -8.90 6.93 -12.53
CA ASP A 93 -9.28 6.74 -11.13
C ASP A 93 -9.78 8.03 -10.45
N GLY A 94 -9.69 9.18 -11.12
CA GLY A 94 -10.11 10.47 -10.58
C GLY A 94 -9.17 11.06 -9.52
N MET A 95 -7.96 10.49 -9.38
CA MET A 95 -6.97 10.92 -8.40
C MET A 95 -5.93 11.85 -9.01
N THR A 96 -5.41 12.78 -8.21
CA THR A 96 -4.30 13.67 -8.59
C THR A 96 -3.01 13.14 -7.99
N TRP A 97 -2.46 12.08 -8.59
CA TRP A 97 -1.17 11.53 -8.17
C TRP A 97 -0.03 12.50 -8.43
N ASP A 98 0.94 12.57 -7.52
CA ASP A 98 2.14 13.37 -7.71
C ASP A 98 3.01 12.74 -8.82
N ASP A 99 3.10 11.40 -8.84
CA ASP A 99 3.74 10.60 -9.88
C ASP A 99 2.87 9.36 -10.21
N PRO A 100 2.00 9.46 -11.24
CA PRO A 100 1.17 8.34 -11.69
C PRO A 100 1.97 7.08 -12.07
N ALA A 101 3.20 7.24 -12.58
CA ALA A 101 4.04 6.11 -12.95
C ALA A 101 4.63 5.42 -11.71
N ALA A 102 4.98 6.18 -10.67
CA ALA A 102 5.39 5.63 -9.40
C ALA A 102 4.24 4.90 -8.69
N MET A 103 3.03 5.46 -8.69
CA MET A 103 1.84 4.78 -8.18
C MET A 103 1.61 3.44 -8.90
N ALA A 104 1.62 3.44 -10.24
CA ALA A 104 1.43 2.22 -11.01
C ALA A 104 2.51 1.17 -10.74
N ARG A 105 3.78 1.60 -10.58
CA ARG A 105 4.89 0.73 -10.20
C ARG A 105 4.68 0.11 -8.82
N ALA A 106 4.28 0.89 -7.83
CA ALA A 106 4.06 0.42 -6.47
C ALA A 106 2.95 -0.65 -6.43
N LEU A 107 1.81 -0.39 -7.08
CA LEU A 107 0.69 -1.32 -7.15
C LEU A 107 1.05 -2.60 -7.91
N THR A 108 1.77 -2.49 -9.03
CA THR A 108 2.27 -3.65 -9.78
C THR A 108 3.27 -4.47 -8.97
N THR A 109 4.09 -3.82 -8.15
CA THR A 109 5.06 -4.47 -7.27
C THR A 109 4.34 -5.21 -6.14
N GLY A 110 3.35 -4.57 -5.51
CA GLY A 110 2.48 -5.23 -4.53
C GLY A 110 1.78 -6.45 -5.12
N ALA A 111 1.25 -6.35 -6.33
CA ALA A 111 0.63 -7.48 -7.03
C ALA A 111 1.62 -8.66 -7.24
N LYS A 112 2.88 -8.38 -7.58
CA LYS A 112 3.92 -9.41 -7.72
C LYS A 112 4.28 -10.05 -6.38
N VAL A 113 4.39 -9.25 -5.32
CA VAL A 113 4.66 -9.74 -3.95
C VAL A 113 3.54 -10.68 -3.48
N LEU A 114 2.28 -10.35 -3.76
CA LEU A 114 1.13 -11.18 -3.39
C LEU A 114 0.98 -12.45 -4.23
N ALA A 115 1.62 -12.53 -5.40
CA ALA A 115 1.56 -13.68 -6.28
C ALA A 115 2.70 -14.69 -6.06
N ALA A 116 3.67 -14.37 -5.19
CA ALA A 116 4.83 -15.19 -4.86
C ALA A 116 4.50 -16.23 -3.77
#